data_AF-A0A7C2IMN9-F1
#
_entry.id   AF-A0A7C2IMN9-F1
#
_cell.length_a   1.000
_cell.length_b   1.000
_cell.length_c   1.000
_cell.angle_alpha   90.00
_cell.angle_beta   90.00
_cell.angle_gamma   90.00
#
_symmetry.space_group_name_H-M   'P 1'
#
loop_
_entity.id
_entity.type
_entity.pdbx_description
1 polymer ?
#
loop_
_entity_poly.entity_id
_entity_poly.type
_entity_poly.pdbx_seq_one_letter_code
_entity_poly.pdbx_strand_id
1 'polypeptide(L)' 'MTARRLVALKPEEKSPHAQEFEAGLRARVIGQDRAVRSISALYQVFHAGMTSPSRPLGSMLFLGPTGSGKTR' A
#
# COMPACT_ATOMS: atom_id res chain seq x y z
N MET A 1 18.47 -15.11 -29.74
CA MET A 1 17.05 -14.73 -29.66
C MET A 1 16.56 -14.98 -28.24
N THR A 2 16.42 -13.93 -27.43
CA THR A 2 16.02 -14.07 -26.02
C THR A 2 14.50 -14.21 -25.96
N ALA A 3 14.02 -15.37 -25.48
CA ALA A 3 12.59 -15.63 -25.32
C ALA A 3 12.00 -14.64 -24.31
N ARG A 4 11.01 -13.85 -24.75
CA ARG A 4 10.25 -12.94 -23.90
C ARG A 4 9.44 -13.78 -22.92
N ARG A 5 9.84 -13.79 -21.64
CA ARG A 5 9.07 -14.44 -20.57
C ARG A 5 7.74 -13.70 -20.42
N LEU A 6 6.64 -14.33 -20.84
CA LEU A 6 5.30 -13.84 -20.54
C LEU A 6 5.05 -14.10 -19.06
N VAL A 7 5.09 -13.04 -18.25
CA VAL A 7 4.63 -13.10 -16.87
C VAL A 7 3.14 -12.84 -16.88
N ALA A 8 2.35 -13.84 -16.49
CA ALA A 8 0.93 -13.67 -16.24
C ALA A 8 0.74 -12.70 -15.07
N LEU A 9 0.06 -11.58 -15.33
CA LEU A 9 -0.32 -10.65 -14.28
C LEU A 9 -1.51 -11.23 -13.52
N LYS A 10 -1.40 -11.30 -12.20
CA LYS A 10 -2.45 -11.78 -11.30
C LYS A 10 -3.07 -10.58 -10.57
N PRO A 11 -4.30 -10.19 -10.89
CA PRO A 11 -4.94 -9.00 -10.30
C PRO A 11 -5.16 -9.12 -8.79
N GLU A 12 -5.21 -10.33 -8.25
CA GLU A 12 -5.33 -10.61 -6.81
C GLU A 12 -4.02 -10.44 -6.03
N GLU A 13 -2.87 -10.41 -6.71
CA GLU A 13 -1.57 -10.26 -6.09
C GLU A 13 -1.10 -8.80 -6.11
N LYS A 14 -0.56 -8.33 -4.99
CA LYS A 14 0.10 -7.01 -4.94
C LYS A 14 1.44 -7.05 -5.67
N SER A 15 1.87 -5.90 -6.20
CA SER A 15 3.23 -5.77 -6.75
C SER A 15 4.30 -6.05 -5.67
N PRO A 16 5.50 -6.53 -6.03
CA PRO A 16 6.57 -6.80 -5.07
C PRO A 16 6.89 -5.60 -4.16
N HIS A 17 6.98 -4.40 -4.74
CA HIS A 17 7.20 -3.15 -4.00
C HIS A 17 6.09 -2.88 -2.97
N ALA A 18 4.83 -3.17 -3.31
CA ALA A 18 3.73 -2.99 -2.37
C ALA A 18 3.69 -4.07 -1.27
N GLN A 19 4.16 -5.28 -1.56
CA GLN A 19 4.34 -6.33 -0.56
C GLN A 19 5.42 -5.94 0.44
N GLU A 20 6.57 -5.45 -0.03
CA GLU A 20 7.67 -4.95 0.79
C GLU A 20 7.23 -3.75 1.66
N PHE A 21 6.53 -2.79 1.06
CA PHE A 21 5.98 -1.64 1.78
C PHE A 21 4.97 -2.06 2.86
N GLU A 22 4.06 -2.99 2.55
CA GLU A 22 3.10 -3.51 3.53
C GLU A 22 3.81 -4.25 4.67
N ALA A 23 4.82 -5.07 4.36
CA ALA A 23 5.62 -5.78 5.37
C ALA A 23 6.32 -4.80 6.33
N GLY A 24 6.91 -3.72 5.80
CA GLY A 24 7.51 -2.66 6.60
C GLY A 24 6.52 -1.97 7.55
N LEU A 25 5.29 -1.70 7.08
CA LEU A 25 4.22 -1.17 7.92
C LEU A 25 3.81 -2.17 9.02
N ARG A 26 3.63 -3.45 8.67
CA ARG A 26 3.25 -4.52 9.62
C ARG A 26 4.27 -4.71 10.74
N ALA A 27 5.56 -4.52 10.44
CA ALA A 27 6.62 -4.62 11.45
C ALA A 27 6.54 -3.51 12.52
N ARG A 28 5.89 -2.38 12.21
CA ARG A 28 5.82 -1.20 13.10
C ARG A 28 4.43 -0.95 13.69
N VAL A 29 3.38 -1.37 12.97
CA VAL A 29 1.98 -1.12 13.32
C VAL A 29 1.30 -2.46 13.62
N ILE A 30 1.10 -2.74 14.91
CA ILE A 30 0.56 -4.01 15.39
C ILE A 30 -0.97 -3.92 15.54
N GLY A 31 -1.69 -4.95 15.06
CA GLY A 31 -3.13 -5.09 15.26
C GLY A 31 -4.03 -4.19 14.40
N GLN A 32 -3.47 -3.45 13.43
CA GLN A 32 -4.22 -2.52 12.56
C GLN A 32 -4.24 -2.97 11.10
N ASP A 33 -4.55 -4.24 10.84
CA ASP A 33 -4.49 -4.85 9.51
C ASP A 33 -5.28 -4.09 8.43
N ARG A 34 -6.46 -3.58 8.80
CA ARG A 34 -7.30 -2.80 7.87
C ARG A 34 -6.61 -1.50 7.46
N ALA A 35 -6.05 -0.77 8.40
CA ALA A 35 -5.36 0.49 8.13
C ALA A 35 -4.13 0.25 7.25
N VAL A 36 -3.32 -0.75 7.61
CA VAL A 36 -2.12 -1.13 6.86
C VAL A 36 -2.45 -1.51 5.41
N ARG A 37 -3.47 -2.36 5.20
CA ARG A 37 -3.91 -2.72 3.84
C ARG A 37 -4.39 -1.51 3.03
N SER A 38 -5.14 -0.60 3.64
CA SER A 38 -5.62 0.61 2.95
C SER A 38 -4.48 1.54 2.55
N ILE A 39 -3.46 1.70 3.39
CA ILE A 39 -2.27 2.51 3.06
C ILE A 39 -1.45 1.83 1.96
N SER A 40 -1.27 0.51 2.01
CA SER A 40 -0.60 -0.25 0.94
C SER A 40 -1.31 -0.16 -0.41
N ALA A 41 -2.66 -0.12 -0.42
CA ALA A 41 -3.42 0.10 -1.65
C ALA A 41 -3.15 1.49 -2.26
N LEU A 42 -3.11 2.54 -1.43
CA LEU A 42 -2.74 3.90 -1.86
C LEU A 42 -1.30 3.95 -2.42
N TYR A 43 -0.37 3.25 -1.77
CA TYR A 43 1.00 3.15 -2.25
C TYR A 43 1.08 2.49 -3.65
N GLN A 44 0.25 1.48 -3.95
CA GLN A 44 0.22 0.88 -5.30
C GLN A 44 -0.19 1.89 -6.37
N VAL A 45 -1.21 2.72 -6.10
CA VAL A 45 -1.66 3.77 -7.02
C VAL A 45 -0.55 4.79 -7.27
N PHE A 46 0.12 5.20 -6.20
CA PHE A 46 1.28 6.11 -6.27
C PHE A 46 2.42 5.50 -7.09
N HIS A 47 2.84 4.28 -6.76
CA HIS A 47 3.94 3.59 -7.41
C HIS A 47 3.65 3.33 -8.90
N ALA A 48 2.40 3.08 -9.26
CA ALA A 48 1.98 2.91 -10.65
C ALA A 48 1.87 4.24 -11.41
N GLY A 49 2.08 5.40 -10.77
CA GLY A 49 1.94 6.71 -11.39
C GLY A 49 0.50 7.08 -11.75
N MET A 50 -0.50 6.39 -11.17
CA MET A 50 -1.92 6.60 -11.46
C MET A 50 -2.51 7.72 -10.60
N THR A 51 -1.82 8.86 -10.51
CA THR A 51 -2.17 9.97 -9.60
C THR A 51 -2.26 11.29 -10.35
N SER A 52 -3.25 12.12 -9.99
CA SER A 52 -3.38 13.48 -10.51
C SER A 52 -2.38 14.42 -9.82
N PRO A 53 -1.53 15.19 -10.54
CA PRO A 53 -0.56 16.11 -9.94
C PRO A 53 -1.21 17.22 -9.10
N SER A 54 -2.45 17.57 -9.40
CA SER A 54 -3.20 18.64 -8.74
C SER A 54 -3.99 18.20 -7.50
N ARG A 55 -3.89 16.93 -7.09
CA ARG A 55 -4.67 16.37 -5.99
C ARG A 55 -3.80 15.58 -5.02
N PRO A 56 -4.17 15.54 -3.72
CA PRO A 56 -3.55 14.60 -2.78
C PRO A 56 -3.69 13.16 -3.28
N LEU A 57 -2.67 12.33 -2.98
CA LEU A 57 -2.69 10.89 -3.28
C LEU A 57 -3.92 10.19 -2.67
N GLY A 58 -4.30 10.59 -1.46
CA GLY A 58 -5.50 10.14 -0.78
C GLY A 58 -5.75 10.96 0.49
N SER A 59 -6.95 10.83 1.04
CA SER A 59 -7.33 11.39 2.34
C SER A 59 -7.78 10.26 3.25
N MET A 60 -7.31 10.27 4.50
CA MET A 60 -7.60 9.23 5.49
C MET A 60 -8.03 9.87 6.81
N LEU A 61 -9.06 9.28 7.42
CA LEU A 61 -9.52 9.65 8.76
C LEU A 61 -9.26 8.48 9.71
N PHE A 62 -8.37 8.69 10.68
CA PHE A 62 -8.06 7.70 11.70
C PHE A 62 -8.86 7.98 12.97
N LEU A 63 -9.76 7.05 13.33
CA LEU A 63 -10.63 7.14 14.50
C LEU A 63 -10.24 6.11 15.56
N GLY A 64 -10.56 6.38 16.83
CA GLY A 64 -10.36 5.46 17.95
C GLY A 64 -9.73 6.11 19.18
N PRO A 65 -9.58 5.38 20.30
CA PRO A 65 -9.07 5.91 21.56
C PRO A 65 -7.61 6.39 21.48
N THR A 66 -7.17 7.22 22.42
CA THR A 66 -5.76 7.65 22.51
C THR A 66 -4.84 6.45 22.73
N GLY A 67 -3.58 6.57 22.29
CA GLY A 67 -2.58 5.50 22.43
C GLY A 67 -2.69 4.35 21.41
N SER A 68 -3.67 4.36 20.49
CA SER A 68 -3.86 3.27 19.51
C SER A 68 -2.91 3.28 18.29
N GLY A 69 -1.88 4.15 18.28
CA GLY A 69 -0.88 4.21 17.21
C GLY A 69 -1.25 5.02 15.96
N LYS A 70 -2.25 5.92 16.00
CA LYS A 70 -2.68 6.71 14.81
C LYS A 70 -1.64 7.71 14.27
N THR A 71 -0.64 8.07 15.05
CA THR A 71 0.34 9.14 14.72
C THR A 71 1.78 8.61 14.58
N ARG A 72 2.05 7.35 14.94
CA ARG A 72 3.41 6.79 15.08
C ARG A 72 3.75 5.85 13.93
#